data_AF-A0A7W4LLV1-F1
#
_entry.id   AF-A0A7W4LLV1-F1
#
_cell.length_a   1.000
_cell.length_b   1.000
_cell.length_c   1.000
_cell.angle_alpha   90.00
_cell.angle_beta   90.00
_cell.angle_gamma   90.00
#
_symmetry.space_group_name_H-M   'P 1'
#
loop_
_entity.id
_entity.type
_entity.pdbx_description
1 polymer ?
#
loop_
_entity_poly.entity_id
_entity_poly.type
_entity_poly.pdbx_seq_one_letter_code
_entity_poly.pdbx_strand_id
1 'polypeptide(L)'
;MTRNPLILATLALGLTLGGCSNRSIGNKIDDQFLEPSVASEISRSQADLSSPTSHIVVTAYNGVILLAGQTPRAELKEQAGQVATRVQGVKKLHNELQVLQPSSLTARSNDALITSKLKTLMLADSAVPSTRIKVVTENGIVYLLGLVTRAEGASATSVVQSASGVQKVVKLFQYTD
;
A
#
# COMPACT_ATOMS: atom_id res chain seq x y z
N MET A 1 18.93 64.61 22.24
CA MET A 1 19.54 63.28 22.47
C MET A 1 18.62 62.49 23.40
N THR A 2 17.64 61.78 22.84
CA THR A 2 16.68 60.97 23.59
C THR A 2 16.75 59.54 23.04
N ARG A 3 16.98 58.59 23.95
CA ARG A 3 17.28 57.19 23.68
C ARG A 3 15.97 56.41 23.60
N ASN A 4 15.73 55.69 22.50
CA ASN A 4 14.62 54.76 22.37
C ASN A 4 15.11 53.35 22.74
N PRO A 5 14.52 52.63 23.71
CA PRO A 5 14.85 51.24 23.96
C PRO A 5 13.95 50.35 23.10
N LEU A 6 14.56 49.61 22.16
CA LEU A 6 13.91 48.52 21.44
C LEU A 6 13.71 47.35 22.42
N ILE A 7 12.45 47.03 22.71
CA ILE A 7 12.03 45.85 23.47
C ILE A 7 12.15 44.64 22.54
N LEU A 8 13.10 43.76 22.85
CA LEU A 8 13.26 42.45 22.23
C LEU A 8 12.23 41.50 22.87
N ALA A 9 11.13 41.21 22.19
CA ALA A 9 10.20 40.15 22.58
C ALA A 9 10.66 38.83 21.96
N THR A 10 11.41 38.02 22.71
CA THR A 10 11.75 36.65 22.33
C THR A 10 10.57 35.73 22.60
N LEU A 11 9.80 35.42 21.56
CA LEU A 11 8.74 34.43 21.61
C LEU A 11 9.39 33.02 21.67
N ALA A 12 9.53 32.48 22.88
CA ALA A 12 9.98 31.10 23.08
C ALA A 12 8.84 30.14 22.69
N LEU A 13 8.86 29.67 21.44
CA LEU A 13 7.98 28.60 20.98
C LEU A 13 8.49 27.28 21.56
N GLY A 14 7.93 26.85 22.68
CA GLY A 14 8.20 25.56 23.29
C GLY A 14 7.74 24.42 22.39
N LEU A 15 8.65 23.85 21.61
CA LEU A 15 8.48 22.55 20.96
C LEU A 15 8.54 21.47 22.03
N THR A 16 7.37 21.10 22.57
CA THR A 16 7.24 19.85 23.30
C THR A 16 7.36 18.71 22.29
N LEU A 17 8.53 18.07 22.26
CA LEU A 17 8.76 16.85 21.49
C LEU A 17 7.98 15.71 22.17
N GLY A 18 6.71 15.58 21.80
CA GLY A 18 5.96 14.36 22.01
C GLY A 18 6.58 13.26 21.16
N GLY A 19 7.21 12.27 21.80
CA GLY A 19 7.77 11.09 21.16
C GLY A 19 6.70 10.21 20.54
N CYS A 20 6.16 10.62 19.39
CA CYS A 20 5.31 9.78 18.55
C CYS A 20 6.21 8.95 17.62
N SER A 21 6.38 7.67 17.96
CA SER A 21 6.98 6.58 17.16
C SER A 21 7.73 7.02 15.88
N ASN A 22 9.00 7.42 16.00
CA ASN A 22 9.88 7.67 14.84
C ASN A 22 9.93 6.48 13.86
N ARG A 23 9.62 5.26 14.33
CA ARG A 23 9.62 4.05 13.50
C ARG A 23 8.47 3.98 12.49
N SER A 24 7.27 4.45 12.84
CA SER A 24 6.10 4.42 11.95
C SER A 24 6.21 5.45 10.83
N ILE A 25 6.71 6.65 11.16
CA ILE A 25 7.00 7.70 10.17
C ILE A 25 8.17 7.27 9.28
N GLY A 26 9.24 6.69 9.85
CA GLY A 26 10.37 6.15 9.08
C GLY A 26 9.94 5.07 8.08
N ASN A 27 9.18 4.05 8.52
CA ASN A 27 8.73 2.99 7.63
C ASN A 27 7.84 3.50 6.48
N LYS A 28 7.01 4.52 6.71
CA LYS A 28 6.18 5.11 5.63
C LYS A 28 7.02 5.85 4.58
N ILE A 29 8.08 6.54 4.99
CA ILE A 29 9.01 7.21 4.08
C ILE A 29 9.81 6.15 3.29
N ASP A 30 10.30 5.11 3.97
CA ASP A 30 11.04 4.02 3.33
C ASP A 30 10.17 3.26 2.32
N ASP A 31 8.91 2.97 2.66
CA ASP A 31 7.96 2.29 1.77
C ASP A 31 7.69 3.08 0.49
N GLN A 32 7.71 4.41 0.55
CA GLN A 32 7.49 5.28 -0.61
C GLN A 32 8.58 5.11 -1.67
N PHE A 33 9.80 4.77 -1.26
CA PHE A 33 10.91 4.45 -2.16
C PHE A 33 11.00 2.96 -2.47
N LEU A 34 10.43 2.10 -1.62
CA LEU A 34 10.45 0.66 -1.80
C LEU A 34 9.57 0.20 -2.97
N GLU A 35 8.35 0.75 -3.10
CA GLU A 35 7.46 0.48 -4.24
C GLU A 35 8.13 0.70 -5.61
N PRO A 36 8.66 1.91 -5.93
CA PRO A 36 9.30 2.16 -7.21
C PRO A 36 10.60 1.37 -7.39
N SER A 37 11.35 1.11 -6.31
CA SER A 37 12.57 0.28 -6.39
C SER A 37 12.25 -1.14 -6.81
N VAL A 38 11.27 -1.78 -6.15
CA VAL A 38 10.81 -3.13 -6.51
C VAL A 38 10.26 -3.18 -7.94
N ALA A 39 9.41 -2.22 -8.31
CA ALA A 39 8.86 -2.15 -9.67
C ALA A 39 9.97 -1.99 -10.73
N SER A 40 10.99 -1.18 -10.43
CA SER A 40 12.12 -0.96 -11.33
C SER A 40 13.01 -2.19 -11.48
N GLU A 41 13.29 -2.92 -10.40
CA GLU A 41 14.11 -4.13 -10.48
C GLU A 41 13.39 -5.26 -11.22
N ILE A 42 12.08 -5.42 -10.98
CA ILE A 42 11.24 -6.38 -11.72
C ILE A 42 11.27 -6.07 -13.22
N SER A 43 11.02 -4.81 -13.61
CA SER A 43 10.95 -4.42 -15.04
C SER A 43 12.29 -4.57 -15.76
N ARG A 44 13.41 -4.32 -15.09
CA ARG A 44 14.76 -4.52 -15.65
C ARG A 44 15.17 -5.98 -15.74
N SER A 45 14.62 -6.85 -14.90
CA SER A 45 15.00 -8.27 -14.87
C SER A 45 14.51 -9.05 -16.08
N GLN A 46 13.37 -8.66 -16.66
CA GLN A 46 12.80 -9.27 -17.86
C GLN A 46 11.82 -8.32 -18.55
N ALA A 47 11.96 -8.15 -19.86
CA ALA A 47 11.12 -7.24 -20.65
C ALA A 47 9.63 -7.60 -20.57
N ASP A 48 9.31 -8.90 -20.55
CA ASP A 48 7.94 -9.41 -20.48
C ASP A 48 7.26 -9.20 -19.12
N LEU A 49 7.99 -8.78 -18.08
CA LEU A 49 7.39 -8.37 -16.80
C LEU A 49 6.84 -6.94 -16.83
N SER A 50 6.99 -6.25 -17.96
CA SER A 50 6.46 -4.91 -18.20
C SER A 50 5.28 -4.93 -19.17
N SER A 51 4.57 -3.80 -19.24
CA SER A 51 3.57 -3.57 -20.28
C SER A 51 4.20 -3.64 -21.67
N PRO A 52 3.52 -4.24 -22.67
CA PRO A 52 2.13 -4.72 -22.65
C PRO A 52 1.98 -6.18 -22.21
N THR A 53 3.07 -6.94 -22.05
CA THR A 53 3.01 -8.38 -21.79
C THR A 53 2.49 -8.71 -20.40
N SER A 54 2.88 -7.93 -19.39
CA SER A 54 2.40 -8.10 -18.00
C SER A 54 1.81 -6.79 -17.46
N HIS A 55 0.85 -6.92 -16.55
CA HIS A 55 0.35 -5.84 -15.73
C HIS A 55 0.64 -6.15 -14.26
N ILE A 56 1.66 -5.52 -13.69
CA ILE A 56 2.09 -5.77 -12.31
C ILE A 56 1.90 -4.50 -11.51
N VAL A 57 1.11 -4.60 -10.45
CA VAL A 57 0.97 -3.54 -9.44
C VAL A 57 1.78 -3.95 -8.23
N VAL A 58 2.77 -3.11 -7.89
CA VAL A 58 3.60 -3.26 -6.70
C VAL A 58 3.04 -2.36 -5.62
N THR A 59 2.87 -2.89 -4.42
CA THR A 59 2.43 -2.12 -3.26
C THR A 59 3.27 -2.49 -2.04
N ALA A 60 3.72 -1.49 -1.30
CA ALA A 60 4.47 -1.65 -0.07
C ALA A 60 3.66 -1.12 1.12
N TYR A 61 3.75 -1.83 2.24
CA TYR A 61 3.27 -1.37 3.53
C TYR A 61 4.10 -1.99 4.66
N ASN A 62 4.80 -1.15 5.42
CA ASN A 62 5.69 -1.50 6.52
C ASN A 62 6.78 -2.54 6.13
N GLY A 63 7.33 -2.45 4.92
CA GLY A 63 8.26 -3.41 4.33
C GLY A 63 7.62 -4.72 3.83
N VAL A 64 6.28 -4.86 3.89
CA VAL A 64 5.56 -5.96 3.24
C VAL A 64 5.22 -5.55 1.81
N ILE A 65 5.65 -6.34 0.85
CA ILE A 65 5.36 -6.14 -0.57
C ILE A 65 4.20 -7.05 -1.00
N LEU A 66 3.26 -6.46 -1.71
CA LEU A 66 2.28 -7.14 -2.53
C LEU A 66 2.65 -6.96 -4.00
N LEU A 67 2.76 -8.08 -4.72
CA LEU A 67 2.71 -8.10 -6.19
C LEU A 67 1.32 -8.59 -6.59
N ALA A 68 0.53 -7.73 -7.22
CA ALA A 68 -0.79 -8.05 -7.74
C ALA A 68 -0.85 -7.76 -9.25
N GLY A 69 -1.91 -8.24 -9.90
CA GLY A 69 -2.11 -8.09 -11.34
C GLY A 69 -1.95 -9.42 -12.09
N GLN A 70 -1.48 -9.35 -13.33
CA GLN A 70 -1.46 -10.49 -14.26
C GLN A 70 -0.13 -10.57 -15.02
N THR A 71 0.31 -11.80 -15.25
CA THR A 71 1.42 -12.12 -16.15
C THR A 71 1.10 -13.41 -16.91
N PRO A 72 1.43 -13.55 -18.21
CA PRO A 72 0.92 -14.64 -19.02
C PRO A 72 1.60 -15.99 -18.76
N ARG A 73 2.70 -16.02 -18.00
CA ARG A 73 3.53 -17.22 -17.79
C ARG A 73 3.86 -17.43 -16.31
N ALA A 74 3.88 -18.69 -15.89
CA ALA A 74 4.20 -19.05 -14.51
C ALA A 74 5.65 -18.71 -14.15
N GLU A 75 6.59 -18.91 -15.08
CA GLU A 75 8.00 -18.55 -14.86
C GLU A 75 8.20 -17.05 -14.59
N LEU A 76 7.41 -16.19 -15.23
CA LEU A 76 7.45 -14.74 -15.04
C LEU A 76 6.96 -14.37 -13.64
N LYS A 77 5.85 -14.97 -13.19
CA LYS A 77 5.36 -14.81 -11.82
C LYS A 77 6.43 -15.18 -10.80
N GLU A 78 7.12 -16.30 -11.00
CA GLU A 78 8.18 -16.75 -10.11
C GLU A 78 9.37 -15.77 -10.13
N GLN A 79 9.83 -15.39 -11.32
CA GLN A 79 10.94 -14.45 -11.49
C GLN A 79 10.66 -13.10 -10.83
N ALA A 80 9.47 -12.53 -11.03
CA ALA A 80 9.06 -11.29 -10.39
C ALA A 80 9.13 -11.40 -8.85
N GLY A 81 8.70 -12.55 -8.30
CA GLY A 81 8.79 -12.82 -6.88
C GLY A 81 10.24 -12.91 -6.38
N GLN A 82 11.09 -13.67 -7.07
CA GLN A 82 12.50 -13.80 -6.70
C GLN A 82 13.21 -12.45 -6.72
N VAL A 83 12.98 -11.63 -7.75
CA VAL A 83 13.56 -10.28 -7.87
C VAL A 83 13.08 -9.38 -6.74
N ALA A 84 11.77 -9.34 -6.47
CA ALA A 84 11.21 -8.53 -5.39
C ALA A 84 11.81 -8.86 -4.02
N THR A 85 12.01 -10.14 -3.70
CA THR A 85 12.61 -10.53 -2.40
C THR A 85 14.05 -10.07 -2.20
N ARG A 86 14.79 -9.77 -3.27
CA ARG A 86 16.20 -9.34 -3.21
C ARG A 86 16.36 -7.84 -2.99
N VAL A 87 15.29 -7.07 -3.15
CA VAL A 87 15.33 -5.62 -2.96
C VAL A 87 15.50 -5.30 -1.49
N GLN A 88 16.49 -4.45 -1.18
CA GLN A 88 16.77 -4.03 0.20
C GLN A 88 15.54 -3.34 0.81
N GLY A 89 15.21 -3.71 2.05
CA GLY A 89 14.04 -3.18 2.77
C GLY A 89 12.78 -4.03 2.66
N VAL A 90 12.74 -4.99 1.73
CA VAL A 90 11.66 -5.99 1.67
C VAL A 90 11.79 -6.96 2.85
N LYS A 91 10.77 -6.99 3.71
CA LYS A 91 10.69 -7.88 4.88
C LYS A 91 9.85 -9.12 4.60
N LYS A 92 8.81 -8.96 3.79
CA LYS A 92 7.89 -10.05 3.42
C LYS A 92 7.32 -9.78 2.04
N LEU A 93 7.16 -10.83 1.26
CA LEU A 93 6.54 -10.78 -0.06
C LEU A 93 5.24 -11.59 -0.07
N HIS A 94 4.18 -11.00 -0.61
CA HIS A 94 2.95 -11.65 -1.02
C HIS A 94 2.85 -11.56 -2.56
N ASN A 95 3.10 -12.68 -3.24
CA ASN A 95 3.04 -12.76 -4.69
C ASN A 95 1.68 -13.30 -5.16
N GLU A 96 0.75 -12.37 -5.39
CA GLU A 96 -0.63 -12.62 -5.79
C GLU A 96 -0.85 -12.40 -7.30
N LEU A 97 0.24 -12.38 -8.09
CA LEU A 97 0.14 -12.33 -9.54
C LEU A 97 -0.69 -13.51 -10.07
N GLN A 98 -1.60 -13.23 -10.98
CA GLN A 98 -2.38 -14.26 -11.66
C GLN A 98 -1.69 -14.65 -12.96
N VAL A 99 -1.61 -15.95 -13.25
CA VAL A 99 -1.08 -16.44 -14.53
C VAL A 99 -2.19 -16.34 -15.57
N LEU A 100 -2.35 -15.13 -16.12
CA LEU A 100 -3.41 -14.72 -17.03
C LEU A 100 -2.89 -13.62 -17.97
N GLN A 101 -3.63 -13.36 -19.05
CA GLN A 101 -3.37 -12.17 -19.86
C GLN A 101 -3.66 -10.89 -19.05
N PRO A 102 -2.93 -9.78 -19.30
CA PRO A 102 -3.20 -8.49 -18.68
C PRO A 102 -4.66 -8.07 -18.80
N SER A 103 -5.21 -7.56 -17.69
CA SER A 103 -6.58 -7.05 -17.65
C SER A 103 -6.79 -5.87 -18.61
N SER A 104 -8.00 -5.77 -19.16
CA SER A 104 -8.37 -4.67 -20.06
C SER A 104 -8.44 -3.34 -19.31
N LEU A 105 -8.33 -2.23 -20.05
CA LEU A 105 -8.48 -0.89 -19.46
C LEU A 105 -9.84 -0.71 -18.78
N THR A 106 -10.90 -1.32 -19.30
CA THR A 106 -12.25 -1.29 -18.71
C THR A 106 -12.29 -2.02 -17.37
N ALA A 107 -11.69 -3.21 -17.27
CA ALA A 107 -11.61 -3.95 -16.02
C ALA A 107 -10.86 -3.14 -14.95
N ARG A 108 -9.71 -2.55 -15.33
CA ARG A 108 -8.89 -1.71 -14.44
C ARG A 108 -9.63 -0.45 -13.99
N SER A 109 -10.44 0.13 -14.87
CA SER A 109 -11.28 1.29 -14.54
C SER A 109 -12.37 0.91 -13.51
N ASN A 110 -12.99 -0.27 -13.67
CA ASN A 110 -13.93 -0.79 -12.69
C ASN A 110 -13.25 -1.05 -11.32
N ASP A 111 -12.04 -1.61 -11.30
CA ASP A 111 -11.28 -1.83 -10.07
C ASP A 111 -10.93 -0.52 -9.35
N ALA A 112 -10.60 0.54 -10.10
CA ALA A 112 -10.35 1.87 -9.53
C ALA A 112 -11.61 2.46 -8.88
N LEU A 113 -12.78 2.26 -9.49
CA LEU A 113 -14.07 2.66 -8.93
C LEU A 113 -14.43 1.87 -7.67
N ILE A 114 -14.22 0.54 -7.68
CA ILE A 114 -14.38 -0.32 -6.51
C ILE A 114 -13.47 0.17 -5.38
N THR A 115 -12.19 0.38 -5.66
CA THR A 115 -11.21 0.88 -4.68
C THR A 115 -11.65 2.21 -4.08
N SER A 116 -12.13 3.15 -4.91
CA SER A 116 -12.59 4.45 -4.44
C SER A 116 -13.82 4.33 -3.56
N LYS A 117 -14.80 3.50 -3.97
CA LYS A 117 -16.01 3.20 -3.16
C LYS A 117 -15.63 2.60 -1.81
N LEU A 118 -14.73 1.62 -1.79
CA LEU A 118 -14.25 0.98 -0.57
C LEU A 118 -13.58 1.96 0.37
N LYS A 119 -12.69 2.82 -0.13
CA LYS A 119 -12.04 3.87 0.67
C LYS A 119 -13.07 4.80 1.28
N THR A 120 -14.09 5.23 0.53
CA THR A 120 -15.17 6.08 1.04
C THR A 120 -15.97 5.38 2.15
N LEU A 121 -16.34 4.11 1.95
CA LEU A 121 -17.09 3.34 2.98
C LEU A 121 -16.25 3.15 4.25
N MET A 122 -14.97 2.83 4.11
CA MET A 122 -14.06 2.69 5.25
C MET A 122 -13.77 4.00 5.97
N LEU A 123 -13.81 5.14 5.27
CA LEU A 123 -13.68 6.46 5.88
C LEU A 123 -14.93 6.84 6.70
N ALA A 124 -16.11 6.36 6.30
CA ALA A 124 -17.37 6.63 6.98
C ALA A 124 -17.60 5.74 8.21
N ASP A 125 -16.88 4.62 8.33
CA ASP A 125 -17.00 3.68 9.45
C ASP A 125 -15.94 3.96 10.53
N SER A 126 -16.38 4.39 11.72
CA SER A 126 -15.49 4.74 12.83
C SER A 126 -14.77 3.54 13.46
N ALA A 127 -15.25 2.30 13.23
CA ALA A 127 -14.58 1.09 13.68
C ALA A 127 -13.43 0.68 12.75
N VAL A 128 -13.26 1.34 11.60
CA VAL A 128 -12.22 1.04 10.61
C VAL A 128 -11.13 2.12 10.64
N PRO A 129 -9.88 1.78 10.97
CA PRO A 129 -8.77 2.72 10.94
C PRO A 129 -8.28 2.94 9.49
N SER A 130 -9.11 3.55 8.66
CA SER A 130 -8.89 3.73 7.21
C SER A 130 -7.53 4.33 6.85
N THR A 131 -7.00 5.26 7.65
CA THR A 131 -5.68 5.88 7.44
C THR A 131 -4.50 4.93 7.68
N ARG A 132 -4.73 3.79 8.36
CA ARG A 132 -3.75 2.73 8.59
C ARG A 132 -3.96 1.52 7.69
N ILE A 133 -4.98 1.52 6.83
CA ILE A 133 -5.24 0.41 5.91
C ILE A 133 -5.06 0.88 4.47
N LYS A 134 -4.16 0.22 3.74
CA LYS A 134 -4.03 0.37 2.30
C LYS A 134 -4.90 -0.68 1.61
N VAL A 135 -5.73 -0.22 0.69
CA VAL A 135 -6.65 -1.04 -0.12
C VAL A 135 -6.19 -1.01 -1.57
N VAL A 136 -6.01 -2.18 -2.15
CA VAL A 136 -5.67 -2.38 -3.57
C VAL A 136 -6.71 -3.31 -4.18
N THR A 137 -7.25 -2.98 -5.35
CA THR A 137 -8.16 -3.87 -6.08
C THR A 137 -7.55 -4.19 -7.42
N GLU A 138 -7.43 -5.47 -7.75
CA GLU A 138 -6.95 -5.94 -9.05
C GLU A 138 -7.81 -7.11 -9.52
N ASN A 139 -8.41 -6.97 -10.70
CA ASN A 139 -9.29 -7.95 -11.32
C ASN A 139 -10.40 -8.45 -10.36
N GLY A 140 -11.06 -7.51 -9.69
CA GLY A 140 -12.10 -7.81 -8.69
C GLY A 140 -11.61 -8.42 -7.37
N ILE A 141 -10.30 -8.64 -7.20
CA ILE A 141 -9.71 -9.10 -5.93
C ILE A 141 -9.25 -7.90 -5.11
N VAL A 142 -9.73 -7.79 -3.88
CA VAL A 142 -9.35 -6.73 -2.94
C VAL A 142 -8.29 -7.26 -1.99
N TYR A 143 -7.16 -6.57 -1.93
CA TYR A 143 -6.07 -6.81 -1.00
C TYR A 143 -6.08 -5.74 0.08
N LEU A 144 -6.05 -6.17 1.35
CA LEU A 144 -6.04 -5.28 2.51
C LEU A 144 -4.71 -5.41 3.24
N LEU A 145 -3.92 -4.33 3.24
CA LEU A 145 -2.66 -4.24 3.96
C LEU A 145 -2.79 -3.21 5.09
N GLY A 146 -2.16 -3.46 6.23
CA GLY A 146 -2.21 -2.50 7.34
C GLY A 146 -1.63 -3.06 8.62
N LEU A 147 -1.31 -2.17 9.56
CA LEU A 147 -1.01 -2.48 10.96
C LEU A 147 -2.27 -2.22 11.78
N VAL A 148 -2.95 -3.30 12.17
CA VAL A 148 -4.29 -3.24 12.77
C VAL A 148 -4.44 -4.28 13.87
N THR A 149 -5.42 -4.10 14.75
CA THR A 149 -5.85 -5.20 15.63
C THR A 149 -6.68 -6.23 14.87
N ARG A 150 -6.89 -7.41 15.44
CA ARG A 150 -7.80 -8.42 14.86
C ARG A 150 -9.22 -7.90 14.71
N ALA A 151 -9.68 -7.12 15.68
CA ALA A 151 -11.00 -6.48 15.64
C ALA A 151 -11.10 -5.46 14.50
N GLU A 152 -10.13 -4.54 14.39
CA GLU A 152 -10.07 -3.55 13.31
C GLU A 152 -10.00 -4.21 11.92
N GLY A 153 -9.18 -5.26 11.79
CA GLY A 153 -9.07 -6.03 10.55
C GLY A 153 -10.37 -6.76 10.20
N ALA A 154 -11.12 -7.24 11.19
CA ALA A 154 -12.44 -7.84 10.97
C ALA A 154 -13.46 -6.80 10.50
N SER A 155 -13.53 -5.63 11.15
CA SER A 155 -14.39 -4.51 10.74
C SER A 155 -14.10 -4.08 9.31
N ALA A 156 -12.82 -3.87 8.97
CA ALA A 156 -12.40 -3.51 7.62
C ALA A 156 -12.81 -4.57 6.57
N THR A 157 -12.65 -5.84 6.91
CA THR A 157 -13.05 -6.95 6.04
C THR A 157 -14.56 -6.97 5.81
N SER A 158 -15.36 -6.73 6.86
CA SER A 158 -16.83 -6.69 6.77
C SER A 158 -17.31 -5.58 5.83
N VAL A 159 -16.74 -4.38 5.94
CA VAL A 159 -17.04 -3.26 5.03
C VAL A 159 -16.75 -3.67 3.59
N VAL A 160 -15.59 -4.27 3.33
CA VAL A 160 -15.18 -4.66 1.98
C VAL A 160 -16.06 -5.75 1.39
N GLN A 161 -16.45 -6.75 2.19
CA GLN A 161 -17.32 -7.84 1.75
C GLN A 161 -18.73 -7.38 1.38
N SER A 162 -19.20 -6.27 1.95
CA SER A 162 -20.52 -5.70 1.63
C SER A 162 -20.56 -4.95 0.29
N ALA A 163 -19.40 -4.65 -0.30
CA ALA A 163 -19.32 -3.83 -1.50
C ALA A 163 -19.53 -4.65 -2.78
N SER A 164 -20.47 -4.19 -3.60
CA SER A 164 -20.71 -4.71 -4.96
C SER A 164 -19.44 -4.70 -5.83
N GLY A 165 -19.21 -5.78 -6.57
CA GLY A 165 -18.08 -5.90 -7.50
C GLY A 165 -16.82 -6.53 -6.89
N VAL A 166 -16.77 -6.71 -5.57
CA VAL A 166 -15.72 -7.47 -4.90
C VAL A 166 -15.97 -8.96 -5.12
N GLN A 167 -15.01 -9.64 -5.74
CA GLN A 167 -15.08 -11.08 -6.02
C GLN A 167 -14.35 -11.92 -4.96
N LYS A 168 -13.25 -11.38 -4.42
CA LYS A 168 -12.44 -12.04 -3.40
C LYS A 168 -11.79 -10.98 -2.51
N VAL A 169 -11.63 -11.31 -1.23
CA VAL A 169 -10.88 -10.49 -0.27
C VAL A 169 -9.67 -11.26 0.25
N VAL A 170 -8.49 -10.66 0.12
CA VAL A 170 -7.23 -11.19 0.62
C VAL A 170 -6.73 -10.28 1.73
N LYS A 171 -6.65 -10.83 2.95
CA LYS A 171 -6.22 -10.11 4.15
C LYS A 171 -4.71 -10.27 4.33
N LEU A 172 -3.98 -9.18 4.17
CA LEU A 172 -2.52 -9.10 4.30
C LEU A 172 -2.12 -8.21 5.50
N PHE A 173 -2.98 -8.18 6.52
CA PHE A 173 -2.74 -7.41 7.74
C PHE A 173 -1.56 -7.94 8.55
N GLN A 174 -0.90 -7.01 9.23
CA GLN A 174 0.02 -7.28 10.32
C GLN A 174 -0.73 -6.97 11.62
N TYR A 175 -1.01 -8.03 12.39
CA TYR A 175 -1.77 -7.89 13.63
C TYR A 175 -0.88 -7.43 14.78
N THR A 176 -1.39 -6.49 15.57
CA THR A 176 -0.69 -5.96 16.76
C THR A 176 -1.11 -6.63 18.07
N ASP A 177 -2.07 -7.57 18.00
CA ASP A 177 -2.68 -8.30 19.13
C ASP A 177 -3.03 -9.78 18.81
#